data_AF-A0A4V2AVL2-F1
#
_entry.id   AF-A0A4V2AVL2-F1
#
_cell.length_a   1.000
_cell.length_b   1.000
_cell.length_c   1.000
_cell.angle_alpha   90.00
_cell.angle_beta   90.00
_cell.angle_gamma   90.00
#
_symmetry.space_group_name_H-M   'P 1'
#
loop_
_entity.id
_entity.type
_entity.pdbx_description
1 polymer ?
#
loop_
_entity_poly.entity_id
_entity_poly.type
_entity_poly.pdbx_seq_one_letter_code
_entity_poly.pdbx_strand_id
1 'polypeptide(L)'
;MHVEFTKLLITAFKRLLLPGLFLGYSVSVSGQRTFKTASVLASGAWYKISVPETGVYKLDASFLSTLGISGAIPSAQIRLFAGGNGMLPERAGEPRIDDLEELAISVMDGGDGQLNGSDYALFYAEGPHKWNKDSSARRFTHQKNLYTEKAYYFISIGGAGKRVTAQVNPPAPVTSTTTFDERYFHEQDSVNFLSSGKGWWGEEFSALSGRTLNRSFLL
;
A
#
# COMPACT_ATOMS: atom_id res chain seq x y z
N MET A 1 -61.19 58.51 -65.56
CA MET A 1 -61.36 58.92 -64.16
C MET A 1 -60.06 58.56 -63.44
N HIS A 2 -59.42 59.58 -62.87
CA HIS A 2 -58.19 59.53 -62.06
C HIS A 2 -58.18 58.37 -61.04
N VAL A 3 -57.00 57.79 -60.73
CA VAL A 3 -56.15 58.10 -59.54
C VAL A 3 -54.97 57.11 -59.50
N GLU A 4 -53.81 57.62 -59.06
CA GLU A 4 -52.48 56.99 -58.95
C GLU A 4 -52.16 56.30 -57.61
N PHE A 5 -50.95 55.65 -57.59
CA PHE A 5 -49.96 55.42 -56.50
C PHE A 5 -50.34 54.52 -55.29
N THR A 6 -49.47 53.72 -54.64
CA THR A 6 -48.04 53.90 -54.24
C THR A 6 -47.38 52.55 -53.81
N LYS A 7 -46.04 52.47 -53.95
CA LYS A 7 -45.07 51.42 -53.48
C LYS A 7 -44.96 51.25 -51.95
N LEU A 8 -44.40 50.11 -51.48
CA LEU A 8 -43.22 49.96 -50.58
C LEU A 8 -43.03 48.45 -50.22
N LEU A 9 -41.96 47.71 -50.58
CA LEU A 9 -40.53 47.66 -50.19
C LEU A 9 -40.17 46.48 -49.24
N ILE A 10 -39.55 45.45 -49.85
CA ILE A 10 -38.40 44.58 -49.46
C ILE A 10 -38.17 44.23 -47.98
N THR A 11 -37.98 42.93 -47.67
CA THR A 11 -36.91 42.46 -46.77
C THR A 11 -36.40 41.07 -47.17
N ALA A 12 -35.08 40.94 -47.32
CA ALA A 12 -34.35 39.76 -47.74
C ALA A 12 -34.22 38.69 -46.64
N PHE A 13 -34.31 37.41 -47.01
CA PHE A 13 -34.12 36.27 -46.11
C PHE A 13 -32.70 35.72 -46.24
N LYS A 14 -31.85 35.95 -45.23
CA LYS A 14 -30.48 35.39 -45.11
C LYS A 14 -30.57 33.92 -44.70
N ARG A 15 -29.96 33.02 -45.48
CA ARG A 15 -29.79 31.60 -45.13
C ARG A 15 -28.74 31.47 -44.02
N LEU A 16 -29.13 30.98 -42.85
CA LEU A 16 -28.24 30.66 -41.73
C LEU A 16 -27.84 29.18 -41.81
N LEU A 17 -26.59 28.91 -42.17
CA LEU A 17 -25.96 27.59 -42.06
C LEU A 17 -25.37 27.46 -40.65
N LEU A 18 -25.94 26.57 -39.84
CA LEU A 18 -25.40 26.17 -38.53
C LEU A 18 -24.34 25.07 -38.73
N PRO A 19 -23.07 25.28 -38.36
CA PRO A 19 -22.09 24.20 -38.35
C PRO A 19 -22.30 23.34 -37.10
N GLY A 20 -22.53 22.04 -37.31
CA GLY A 20 -22.64 21.06 -36.23
C GLY A 20 -21.29 20.87 -35.54
N LEU A 21 -21.20 21.34 -34.30
CA LEU A 21 -20.08 21.12 -33.39
C LEU A 21 -20.13 19.66 -32.89
N PHE A 22 -19.46 18.74 -33.58
CA PHE A 22 -19.18 17.41 -33.04
C PHE A 22 -18.13 17.55 -31.92
N LEU A 23 -18.60 17.67 -30.68
CA LEU A 23 -17.76 17.45 -29.51
C LEU A 23 -17.31 15.98 -29.55
N GLY A 24 -16.04 15.75 -29.88
CA GLY A 24 -15.41 14.44 -29.72
C GLY A 24 -15.39 14.07 -28.24
N TYR A 25 -16.36 13.28 -27.80
CA TYR A 25 -16.28 12.60 -26.52
C TYR A 25 -15.20 11.53 -26.64
N SER A 26 -13.99 11.85 -26.18
CA SER A 26 -12.97 10.85 -25.92
C SER A 26 -13.46 9.96 -24.78
N VAL A 27 -14.03 8.81 -25.12
CA VAL A 27 -14.30 7.77 -24.14
C VAL A 27 -12.94 7.23 -23.72
N SER A 28 -12.47 7.63 -22.54
CA SER A 28 -11.32 6.97 -21.90
C SER A 28 -11.71 5.52 -21.64
N VAL A 29 -11.23 4.59 -22.47
CA VAL A 29 -11.36 3.16 -22.23
C VAL A 29 -10.43 2.80 -21.08
N SER A 30 -10.95 2.82 -19.85
CA SER A 30 -10.28 2.37 -18.63
C SER A 30 -10.24 0.83 -18.59
N GLY A 31 -9.51 0.21 -19.53
CA GLY A 31 -9.49 -1.26 -19.67
C GLY A 31 -8.12 -1.90 -19.89
N GLN A 32 -7.11 -1.15 -20.32
CA GLN A 32 -5.80 -1.73 -20.62
C GLN A 32 -4.84 -1.54 -19.44
N ARG A 33 -4.52 -2.63 -18.73
CA ARG A 33 -3.47 -2.62 -17.71
C ARG A 33 -2.12 -2.46 -18.41
N THR A 34 -1.34 -1.47 -17.97
CA THR A 34 0.05 -1.31 -18.42
C THR A 34 0.94 -2.16 -17.52
N PHE A 35 1.55 -3.18 -18.10
CA PHE A 35 2.49 -4.06 -17.41
C PHE A 35 3.93 -3.56 -17.60
N LYS A 36 4.80 -3.87 -16.65
CA LYS A 36 6.25 -3.72 -16.74
C LYS A 36 6.79 -4.67 -17.81
N THR A 37 7.80 -4.22 -18.54
CA THR A 37 8.39 -4.99 -19.64
C THR A 37 9.07 -6.29 -19.17
N ALA A 38 9.59 -6.31 -17.95
CA ALA A 38 10.18 -7.49 -17.31
C ALA A 38 10.06 -7.37 -15.78
N SER A 39 10.03 -8.51 -15.09
CA SER A 39 10.04 -8.53 -13.63
C SER A 39 11.45 -8.27 -13.08
N VAL A 40 11.55 -7.55 -11.97
CA VAL A 40 12.79 -7.41 -11.20
C VAL A 40 13.33 -8.78 -10.77
N LEU A 41 12.45 -9.75 -10.52
CA LEU A 41 12.82 -11.12 -10.13
C LEU A 41 13.44 -11.95 -11.28
N ALA A 42 13.39 -11.46 -12.51
CA ALA A 42 13.88 -12.21 -13.68
C ALA A 42 15.40 -12.43 -13.68
N SER A 43 16.15 -11.70 -12.84
CA SER A 43 17.60 -11.82 -12.73
C SER A 43 18.08 -11.51 -11.31
N GLY A 44 19.30 -11.93 -10.98
CA GLY A 44 19.90 -11.71 -9.67
C GLY A 44 19.58 -12.81 -8.64
N ALA A 45 20.20 -12.70 -7.47
CA ALA A 45 19.96 -13.58 -6.34
C ALA A 45 18.95 -12.95 -5.38
N TRP A 46 17.92 -13.72 -5.03
CA TRP A 46 16.78 -13.23 -4.25
C TRP A 46 16.58 -14.07 -2.99
N TYR A 47 16.43 -13.39 -1.86
CA TYR A 47 16.24 -14.01 -0.56
C TYR A 47 14.91 -13.57 0.02
N LYS A 48 14.01 -14.52 0.25
CA LYS A 48 12.66 -14.27 0.75
C LYS A 48 12.67 -14.23 2.26
N ILE A 49 12.13 -13.16 2.83
CA ILE A 49 11.89 -13.00 4.26
C ILE A 49 10.40 -12.75 4.52
N SER A 50 9.98 -12.92 5.77
CA SER A 50 8.60 -12.67 6.17
C SER A 50 8.52 -11.84 7.44
N VAL A 51 7.55 -10.95 7.51
CA VAL A 51 7.22 -10.16 8.70
C VAL A 51 5.81 -10.52 9.19
N PRO A 52 5.61 -10.73 10.49
CA PRO A 52 4.29 -11.04 11.05
C PRO A 52 3.42 -9.79 11.20
N GLU A 53 4.03 -8.63 11.50
CA GLU A 53 3.31 -7.43 11.90
C GLU A 53 3.88 -6.17 11.23
N THR A 54 3.10 -5.10 11.21
CA THR A 54 3.57 -3.80 10.70
C THR A 54 4.53 -3.16 11.71
N GLY A 55 5.72 -2.76 11.28
CA GLY A 55 6.70 -2.17 12.19
C GLY A 55 8.05 -1.88 11.55
N VAL A 56 9.01 -1.44 12.38
CA VAL A 56 10.41 -1.26 11.97
C VAL A 56 11.18 -2.54 12.27
N TYR A 57 11.86 -3.07 11.27
CA TYR A 57 12.63 -4.30 11.34
C TYR A 57 14.11 -4.05 11.08
N LYS A 58 14.94 -4.91 11.68
CA LYS A 58 16.40 -4.86 11.58
C LYS A 58 16.92 -6.02 10.75
N LEU A 59 17.78 -5.72 9.78
CA LEU A 59 18.60 -6.67 9.04
C LEU A 59 20.05 -6.47 9.47
N ASP A 60 20.56 -7.35 10.33
CA ASP A 60 21.98 -7.33 10.72
C ASP A 60 22.77 -8.43 10.01
N ALA A 61 24.10 -8.35 10.10
CA ALA A 61 25.00 -9.32 9.47
C ALA A 61 24.68 -10.76 9.87
N SER A 62 24.27 -10.97 11.14
CA SER A 62 23.93 -12.30 11.65
C SER A 62 22.69 -12.87 10.98
N PHE A 63 21.64 -12.06 10.82
CA PHE A 63 20.42 -12.44 10.13
C PHE A 63 20.67 -12.74 8.65
N LEU A 64 21.44 -11.89 7.96
CA LEU A 64 21.80 -12.11 6.55
C LEU A 64 22.58 -13.41 6.35
N SER A 65 23.47 -13.76 7.29
CA SER A 65 24.19 -15.03 7.29
C SER A 65 23.25 -16.24 7.38
N THR A 66 22.15 -16.15 8.16
CA THR A 66 21.14 -17.23 8.21
C THR A 66 20.43 -17.48 6.87
N LEU A 67 20.41 -16.47 5.99
CA LEU A 67 19.88 -16.57 4.63
C LEU A 67 20.93 -17.07 3.62
N GLY A 68 22.16 -17.34 4.06
CA GLY A 68 23.30 -17.70 3.21
C GLY A 68 24.02 -16.50 2.58
N ILE A 69 23.66 -15.27 2.95
CA ILE A 69 24.35 -14.06 2.51
C ILE A 69 25.54 -13.85 3.45
N SER A 70 26.74 -14.16 2.99
CA SER A 70 27.96 -14.12 3.81
C SER A 70 29.14 -13.49 3.05
N GLY A 71 30.21 -13.18 3.78
CA GLY A 71 31.40 -12.52 3.23
C GLY A 71 31.32 -10.99 3.30
N ALA A 72 32.06 -10.32 2.42
CA ALA A 72 32.05 -8.86 2.33
C ALA A 72 30.76 -8.40 1.63
N ILE A 73 29.77 -7.95 2.42
CA ILE A 73 28.48 -7.46 1.93
C ILE A 73 28.59 -5.95 1.72
N PRO A 74 28.58 -5.42 0.49
CA PRO A 74 28.68 -3.98 0.28
C PRO A 74 27.40 -3.28 0.75
N SER A 75 27.53 -2.39 1.73
CA SER A 75 26.39 -1.71 2.37
C SER A 75 25.53 -0.94 1.38
N ALA A 76 26.13 -0.34 0.35
CA ALA A 76 25.43 0.41 -0.70
C ALA A 76 24.60 -0.48 -1.65
N GLN A 77 24.87 -1.78 -1.68
CA GLN A 77 24.26 -2.74 -2.61
C GLN A 77 23.12 -3.55 -2.00
N ILE A 78 22.81 -3.34 -0.72
CA ILE A 78 21.68 -3.98 -0.06
C ILE A 78 20.39 -3.32 -0.55
N ARG A 79 19.49 -4.15 -1.08
CA ARG A 79 18.20 -3.76 -1.65
C ARG A 79 17.10 -4.60 -1.02
N LEU A 80 15.97 -3.95 -0.75
CA LEU A 80 14.80 -4.57 -0.20
C LEU A 80 13.61 -4.27 -1.11
N PHE A 81 12.83 -5.29 -1.40
CA PHE A 81 11.66 -5.20 -2.26
C PHE A 81 10.44 -5.79 -1.56
N ALA A 82 9.28 -5.25 -1.85
CA ALA A 82 8.01 -5.82 -1.42
C ALA A 82 6.99 -5.80 -2.53
N GLY A 83 6.01 -6.68 -2.37
CA GLY A 83 4.81 -6.65 -3.16
C GLY A 83 3.79 -5.65 -2.60
N GLY A 84 2.56 -5.76 -3.08
CA GLY A 84 1.44 -5.02 -2.55
C GLY A 84 1.19 -5.41 -1.10
N ASN A 85 0.75 -4.45 -0.31
CA ASN A 85 0.57 -4.66 1.12
C ASN A 85 -0.85 -5.18 1.41
N GLY A 86 -0.99 -5.98 2.46
CA GLY A 86 -2.27 -6.48 2.95
C GLY A 86 -2.97 -7.52 2.07
N MET A 87 -4.28 -7.65 2.26
CA MET A 87 -5.11 -8.62 1.51
C MET A 87 -5.32 -8.17 0.07
N LEU A 88 -5.22 -9.10 -0.88
CA LEU A 88 -5.51 -8.82 -2.28
C LEU A 88 -6.98 -8.39 -2.47
N PRO A 89 -7.25 -7.38 -3.33
CA PRO A 89 -8.62 -7.02 -3.66
C PRO A 89 -9.36 -8.18 -4.32
N GLU A 90 -10.58 -8.45 -3.87
CA GLU A 90 -11.45 -9.51 -4.43
C GLU A 90 -12.22 -9.02 -5.65
N ARG A 91 -12.49 -7.72 -5.72
CA ARG A 91 -13.21 -7.12 -6.85
C ARG A 91 -12.36 -7.20 -8.12
N ALA A 92 -13.00 -7.62 -9.21
CA ALA A 92 -12.39 -7.61 -10.54
C ALA A 92 -12.12 -6.15 -10.97
N GLY A 93 -10.98 -5.93 -11.63
CA GLY A 93 -10.58 -4.60 -12.10
C GLY A 93 -9.90 -3.71 -11.05
N GLU A 94 -9.93 -4.06 -9.76
CA GLU A 94 -9.21 -3.29 -8.74
C GLU A 94 -7.70 -3.27 -9.02
N PRO A 95 -7.03 -2.12 -8.78
CA PRO A 95 -5.59 -2.00 -8.95
C PRO A 95 -4.83 -3.03 -8.13
N ARG A 96 -3.82 -3.62 -8.75
CA ARG A 96 -2.80 -4.42 -8.08
C ARG A 96 -1.47 -3.94 -8.61
N ILE A 97 -0.47 -3.93 -7.72
CA ILE A 97 0.91 -3.77 -8.17
C ILE A 97 1.22 -4.88 -9.17
N ASP A 98 2.04 -4.54 -10.16
CA ASP A 98 2.38 -5.47 -11.22
C ASP A 98 3.61 -6.31 -10.85
N ASP A 99 4.64 -5.64 -10.32
CA ASP A 99 5.91 -6.23 -9.95
C ASP A 99 6.39 -5.63 -8.63
N LEU A 100 7.41 -6.25 -8.00
CA LEU A 100 7.91 -5.79 -6.71
C LEU A 100 8.50 -4.38 -6.79
N GLU A 101 8.27 -3.59 -5.75
CA GLU A 101 8.80 -2.24 -5.62
C GLU A 101 9.91 -2.17 -4.59
N GLU A 102 10.95 -1.39 -4.89
CA GLU A 102 12.08 -1.21 -3.98
C GLU A 102 11.73 -0.27 -2.82
N LEU A 103 11.96 -0.74 -1.60
CA LEU A 103 11.80 0.01 -0.36
C LEU A 103 13.09 0.72 0.01
N ALA A 104 12.92 1.94 0.50
CA ALA A 104 14.02 2.69 1.08
C ALA A 104 14.39 2.09 2.44
N ILE A 105 15.69 1.80 2.62
CA ILE A 105 16.24 1.31 3.88
C ILE A 105 17.20 2.35 4.47
N SER A 106 17.36 2.35 5.79
CA SER A 106 18.44 3.07 6.47
C SER A 106 19.57 2.08 6.75
N VAL A 107 20.82 2.46 6.53
CA VAL A 107 21.97 1.57 6.71
C VAL A 107 22.98 2.23 7.64
N MET A 108 23.42 1.48 8.65
CA MET A 108 24.35 1.88 9.69
C MET A 108 25.53 0.93 9.64
N ASP A 109 26.57 1.34 8.90
CA ASP A 109 27.75 0.53 8.54
C ASP A 109 29.07 1.11 9.06
N GLY A 110 29.01 2.07 9.99
CA GLY A 110 30.21 2.76 10.52
C GLY A 110 31.01 3.56 9.49
N GLY A 111 30.58 3.63 8.22
CA GLY A 111 31.27 4.34 7.15
C GLY A 111 32.37 3.56 6.42
N ASP A 112 32.54 2.26 6.67
CA ASP A 112 33.53 1.42 5.96
C ASP A 112 33.00 0.85 4.62
N GLY A 113 31.70 1.04 4.35
CA GLY A 113 31.03 0.60 3.13
C GLY A 113 30.67 -0.89 3.11
N GLN A 114 30.82 -1.61 4.21
CA GLN A 114 30.50 -3.02 4.36
C GLN A 114 29.53 -3.24 5.52
N LEU A 115 28.58 -4.16 5.37
CA LEU A 115 27.68 -4.54 6.45
C LEU A 115 28.25 -5.77 7.13
N ASN A 116 28.94 -5.58 8.26
CA ASN A 116 29.60 -6.64 9.02
C ASN A 116 29.45 -6.45 10.53
N GLY A 117 29.90 -7.42 11.33
CA GLY A 117 29.97 -7.25 12.79
C GLY A 117 28.69 -6.75 13.46
N SER A 118 28.71 -5.49 13.91
CA SER A 118 27.62 -4.82 14.64
C SER A 118 26.71 -3.96 13.74
N ASP A 119 26.97 -3.93 12.43
CA ASP A 119 26.25 -3.13 11.45
C ASP A 119 24.87 -3.70 11.15
N TYR A 120 23.98 -2.81 10.72
CA TYR A 120 22.61 -3.19 10.41
C TYR A 120 21.94 -2.23 9.42
N ALA A 121 20.90 -2.74 8.77
CA ALA A 121 19.94 -1.95 8.03
C ALA A 121 18.57 -1.98 8.72
N LEU A 122 17.88 -0.84 8.72
CA LEU A 122 16.51 -0.69 9.21
C LEU A 122 15.56 -0.44 8.05
N PHE A 123 14.38 -1.05 8.12
CA PHE A 123 13.31 -0.81 7.16
C PHE A 123 11.95 -0.83 7.86
N TYR A 124 11.00 -0.06 7.32
CA TYR A 124 9.61 -0.13 7.73
C TYR A 124 8.88 -1.16 6.86
N ALA A 125 8.23 -2.12 7.50
CA ALA A 125 7.48 -3.17 6.86
C ALA A 125 6.00 -3.05 7.22
N GLU A 126 5.13 -3.19 6.22
CA GLU A 126 3.70 -3.36 6.42
C GLU A 126 3.39 -4.86 6.55
N GLY A 127 2.72 -5.22 7.63
CA GLY A 127 2.26 -6.57 7.89
C GLY A 127 1.10 -6.99 6.98
N PRO A 128 0.61 -8.23 7.16
CA PRO A 128 -0.48 -8.78 6.36
C PRO A 128 -1.84 -8.14 6.71
N HIS A 129 -2.01 -7.66 7.95
CA HIS A 129 -3.24 -6.99 8.42
C HIS A 129 -3.11 -5.46 8.27
N LYS A 130 -4.24 -4.80 8.01
CA LYS A 130 -4.26 -3.36 7.72
C LYS A 130 -5.15 -2.58 8.67
N TRP A 131 -4.71 -1.37 9.02
CA TRP A 131 -5.56 -0.36 9.62
C TRP A 131 -5.93 0.70 8.59
N ASN A 132 -7.19 0.69 8.15
CA ASN A 132 -7.72 1.64 7.19
C ASN A 132 -8.25 2.88 7.94
N LYS A 133 -7.70 4.06 7.61
CA LYS A 133 -8.15 5.34 8.18
C LYS A 133 -9.24 5.95 7.30
N ASP A 134 -10.42 6.18 7.88
CA ASP A 134 -11.44 7.04 7.31
C ASP A 134 -11.41 8.40 8.02
N SER A 135 -10.79 9.37 7.36
CA SER A 135 -10.67 10.73 7.91
C SER A 135 -12.01 11.47 7.95
N SER A 136 -12.96 11.11 7.07
CA SER A 136 -14.27 11.76 6.99
C SER A 136 -15.18 11.32 8.13
N ALA A 137 -15.22 10.01 8.41
CA ALA A 137 -15.93 9.43 9.54
C ALA A 137 -15.12 9.45 10.85
N ARG A 138 -13.88 9.96 10.81
CA ARG A 138 -12.93 9.99 11.94
C ARG A 138 -12.77 8.61 12.61
N ARG A 139 -12.68 7.56 11.80
CA ARG A 139 -12.64 6.17 12.27
C ARG A 139 -11.46 5.41 11.68
N PHE A 140 -10.98 4.43 12.44
CA PHE A 140 -10.09 3.39 11.95
C PHE A 140 -10.84 2.05 11.86
N THR A 141 -10.59 1.31 10.79
CA THR A 141 -11.13 -0.04 10.61
C THR A 141 -9.97 -1.01 10.43
N HIS A 142 -9.91 -2.02 11.29
CA HIS A 142 -8.94 -3.10 11.12
C HIS A 142 -9.44 -4.09 10.09
N GLN A 143 -8.57 -4.48 9.18
CA GLN A 143 -8.79 -5.51 8.17
C GLN A 143 -7.79 -6.63 8.41
N LYS A 144 -8.27 -7.71 9.02
CA LYS A 144 -7.50 -8.93 9.19
C LYS A 144 -7.38 -9.64 7.83
N ASN A 145 -6.17 -10.10 7.48
CA ASN A 145 -5.97 -10.91 6.29
C ASN A 145 -6.59 -12.28 6.48
N LEU A 146 -7.37 -12.76 5.51
CA LEU A 146 -8.07 -14.04 5.59
C LEU A 146 -7.21 -15.21 5.10
N TYR A 147 -6.08 -14.92 4.47
CA TYR A 147 -5.31 -15.90 3.70
C TYR A 147 -3.87 -16.06 4.17
N THR A 148 -3.36 -15.18 5.04
CA THR A 148 -1.99 -15.25 5.54
C THR A 148 -1.80 -14.45 6.84
N GLU A 149 -0.98 -14.99 7.74
CA GLU A 149 -0.50 -14.32 8.95
C GLU A 149 0.89 -13.70 8.77
N LYS A 150 1.41 -13.69 7.53
CA LYS A 150 2.74 -13.14 7.20
C LYS A 150 2.70 -12.32 5.91
N ALA A 151 3.42 -11.19 5.92
CA ALA A 151 3.76 -10.44 4.73
C ALA A 151 5.19 -10.79 4.27
N TYR A 152 5.44 -10.79 2.97
CA TYR A 152 6.70 -11.24 2.39
C TYR A 152 7.47 -10.12 1.71
N TYR A 153 8.78 -10.13 1.96
CA TYR A 153 9.75 -9.17 1.43
C TYR A 153 10.90 -9.94 0.79
N PHE A 154 11.62 -9.29 -0.11
CA PHE A 154 12.67 -9.90 -0.89
C PHE A 154 13.93 -9.04 -0.82
N ILE A 155 15.03 -9.65 -0.41
CA ILE A 155 16.34 -9.03 -0.37
C ILE A 155 17.10 -9.41 -1.65
N SER A 156 17.81 -8.44 -2.21
CA SER A 156 18.79 -8.64 -3.27
C SER A 156 20.07 -7.88 -2.93
N ILE A 157 21.22 -8.46 -3.30
CA ILE A 157 22.53 -7.81 -3.16
C ILE A 157 23.06 -7.49 -4.57
N GLY A 158 23.29 -6.22 -4.84
CA GLY A 158 23.84 -5.72 -6.10
C GLY A 158 23.11 -4.47 -6.61
N GLY A 159 23.76 -3.71 -7.49
CA GLY A 159 23.23 -2.41 -7.94
C GLY A 159 23.23 -1.36 -6.81
N ALA A 160 22.69 -0.17 -7.08
CA ALA A 160 22.57 0.88 -6.07
C ALA A 160 21.25 0.73 -5.31
N GLY A 161 21.32 0.52 -3.99
CA GLY A 161 20.13 0.35 -3.18
C GLY A 161 19.46 1.65 -2.77
N LYS A 162 18.13 1.63 -2.72
CA LYS A 162 17.32 2.77 -2.31
C LYS A 162 17.53 3.08 -0.81
N ARG A 163 17.70 4.35 -0.47
CA ARG A 163 17.94 4.81 0.90
C ARG A 163 16.87 5.80 1.36
N VAL A 164 16.62 5.83 2.66
CA VAL A 164 15.75 6.86 3.27
C VAL A 164 16.42 8.21 3.09
N THR A 165 15.67 9.20 2.61
CA THR A 165 16.16 10.57 2.47
C THR A 165 16.28 11.20 3.85
N ALA A 166 17.44 11.76 4.16
CA ALA A 166 17.64 12.51 5.40
C ALA A 166 16.70 13.71 5.43
N GLN A 167 15.91 13.83 6.50
CA GLN A 167 15.12 15.02 6.78
C GLN A 167 15.90 15.89 7.77
N VAL A 168 15.95 17.20 7.52
CA VAL A 168 16.55 18.15 8.46
C VAL A 168 15.67 18.22 9.70
N ASN A 169 16.20 17.78 10.84
CA ASN A 169 15.53 17.96 12.11
C ASN A 169 15.60 19.43 12.53
N PRO A 170 14.51 20.03 13.05
CA PRO A 170 14.57 21.35 13.65
C PRO A 170 15.54 21.32 14.86
N PRO A 171 16.29 22.42 15.10
CA PRO A 171 17.41 22.44 16.05
C PRO A 171 16.99 22.29 17.53
N ALA A 172 15.71 22.49 17.84
CA ALA A 172 15.17 22.28 19.17
C ALA A 172 13.74 21.73 19.10
N PRO A 173 13.34 20.82 20.00
CA PRO A 173 11.94 20.42 20.16
C PRO A 173 11.09 21.64 20.54
N VAL A 174 10.05 21.93 19.76
CA VAL A 174 9.13 23.04 20.03
C VAL A 174 8.00 22.60 20.99
N THR A 175 7.79 21.29 21.13
CA THR A 175 6.76 20.71 22.00
C THR A 175 7.21 19.33 22.47
N SER A 176 7.13 19.08 23.77
CA SER A 176 7.25 17.73 24.35
C SER A 176 5.85 17.15 24.55
N THR A 177 5.64 15.92 24.08
CA THR A 177 4.38 15.19 24.24
C THR A 177 4.67 13.88 24.94
N THR A 178 3.93 13.57 26.01
CA THR A 178 4.08 12.35 26.81
C THR A 178 2.90 11.38 26.66
N THR A 179 1.88 11.77 25.89
CA THR A 179 0.68 10.98 25.64
C THR A 179 0.59 10.63 24.15
N PHE A 180 0.07 9.45 23.84
CA PHE A 180 -0.15 9.01 22.48
C PHE A 180 -1.46 8.22 22.39
N ASP A 181 -2.06 8.23 21.21
CA ASP A 181 -3.21 7.37 20.91
C ASP A 181 -2.69 6.07 20.31
N GLU A 182 -3.16 4.94 20.84
CA GLU A 182 -2.85 3.61 20.35
C GLU A 182 -4.11 2.88 19.86
N ARG A 183 -3.91 1.89 19.00
CA ARG A 183 -4.98 1.04 18.47
C ARG A 183 -4.67 -0.41 18.81
N TYR A 184 -5.61 -1.07 19.46
CA TYR A 184 -5.55 -2.50 19.76
C TYR A 184 -6.56 -3.26 18.91
N PHE A 185 -6.22 -4.50 18.56
CA PHE A 185 -7.11 -5.41 17.82
C PHE A 185 -7.02 -6.81 18.41
N HIS A 186 -8.17 -7.42 18.66
CA HIS A 186 -8.30 -8.81 19.11
C HIS A 186 -9.35 -9.52 18.25
N GLU A 187 -8.95 -10.58 17.56
CA GLU A 187 -9.83 -11.47 16.81
C GLU A 187 -9.15 -12.82 16.59
N GLN A 188 -9.81 -13.90 16.99
CA GLN A 188 -9.28 -15.27 16.92
C GLN A 188 -9.80 -16.08 15.73
N ASP A 189 -10.85 -15.61 15.04
CA ASP A 189 -11.52 -16.36 13.96
C ASP A 189 -11.90 -17.79 14.41
N SER A 190 -12.46 -17.92 15.61
CA SER A 190 -12.73 -19.21 16.26
C SER A 190 -14.03 -19.89 15.82
N VAL A 191 -15.02 -19.13 15.38
CA VAL A 191 -16.36 -19.63 15.04
C VAL A 191 -16.76 -19.22 13.63
N ASN A 192 -17.20 -20.19 12.82
CA ASN A 192 -17.92 -19.96 11.57
C ASN A 192 -19.29 -20.64 11.66
N PHE A 193 -20.36 -19.85 11.84
CA PHE A 193 -21.71 -20.35 12.09
C PHE A 193 -22.26 -21.24 10.97
N LEU A 194 -21.86 -21.00 9.72
CA LEU A 194 -22.33 -21.75 8.57
C LEU A 194 -21.36 -22.85 8.14
N SER A 195 -20.21 -22.96 8.82
CA SER A 195 -19.06 -23.76 8.38
C SER A 195 -18.73 -23.53 6.90
N SER A 196 -18.97 -22.32 6.43
CA SER A 196 -18.93 -21.94 5.01
C SER A 196 -18.70 -20.43 4.87
N GLY A 197 -18.22 -20.01 3.71
CA GLY A 197 -17.88 -18.62 3.45
C GLY A 197 -16.67 -18.14 4.26
N LYS A 198 -16.55 -16.82 4.41
CA LYS A 198 -15.40 -16.14 5.02
C LYS A 198 -15.75 -15.40 6.31
N GLY A 199 -16.97 -15.59 6.81
CA GLY A 199 -17.45 -14.96 8.04
C GLY A 199 -16.94 -15.72 9.24
N TRP A 200 -15.88 -15.22 9.84
CA TRP A 200 -15.30 -15.74 11.07
C TRP A 200 -15.54 -14.78 12.23
N TRP A 201 -15.66 -15.35 13.42
CA TRP A 201 -15.99 -14.63 14.64
C TRP A 201 -15.12 -15.12 15.79
N GLY A 202 -14.90 -14.23 16.75
CA GLY A 202 -14.19 -14.55 17.99
C GLY A 202 -14.99 -15.42 18.95
N GLU A 203 -14.57 -15.36 20.20
CA GLU A 203 -15.06 -16.23 21.26
C GLU A 203 -16.54 -16.01 21.58
N GLU A 204 -17.25 -17.08 21.92
CA GLU A 204 -18.66 -17.00 22.29
C GLU A 204 -18.85 -16.36 23.68
N PHE A 205 -19.72 -15.36 23.76
CA PHE A 205 -20.23 -14.79 25.02
C PHE A 205 -21.62 -15.35 25.31
N SER A 206 -21.76 -16.13 26.38
CA SER A 206 -23.04 -16.77 26.71
C SER A 206 -23.27 -16.90 28.21
N ALA A 207 -24.53 -16.75 28.62
CA ALA A 207 -25.00 -16.91 30.00
C ALA A 207 -25.50 -18.34 30.30
N LEU A 208 -25.39 -19.27 29.35
CA LEU A 208 -25.77 -20.67 29.56
C LEU A 208 -24.81 -21.35 30.55
N SER A 209 -25.32 -22.36 31.26
CA SER A 209 -24.52 -23.11 32.23
C SER A 209 -23.24 -23.68 31.59
N GLY A 210 -22.10 -23.43 32.21
CA GLY A 210 -20.77 -23.82 31.69
C GLY A 210 -20.14 -22.85 30.68
N ARG A 211 -20.80 -21.74 30.35
CA ARG A 211 -20.24 -20.66 29.51
C ARG A 211 -20.04 -19.38 30.32
N THR A 212 -19.30 -18.43 29.77
CA THR A 212 -18.99 -17.16 30.44
C THR A 212 -19.25 -15.94 29.56
N LEU A 213 -19.75 -14.87 30.19
CA LEU A 213 -19.90 -13.53 29.59
C LEU A 213 -18.66 -12.64 29.79
N ASN A 214 -17.69 -13.09 30.59
CA ASN A 214 -16.49 -12.33 30.87
C ASN A 214 -15.29 -12.94 30.12
N ARG A 215 -14.46 -12.10 29.52
CA ARG A 215 -13.17 -12.46 28.91
C ARG A 215 -12.11 -11.44 29.31
N SER A 216 -10.88 -11.93 29.44
CA SER A 216 -9.70 -11.11 29.66
C SER A 216 -8.82 -11.23 28.44
N PHE A 217 -8.40 -10.11 27.89
CA PHE A 217 -7.53 -10.03 26.72
C PHE A 217 -6.18 -9.50 27.18
N LEU A 218 -5.11 -10.13 26.69
CA LEU A 218 -3.77 -9.56 26.80
C LEU A 218 -3.66 -8.49 25.74
N LEU A 219 -3.50 -7.24 26.18
CA LEU A 219 -3.25 -6.08 25.33
C LEU A 219 -1.74 -5.86 25.23
#